data_AF-A0A965Q364-F1
#
_entry.id   AF-A0A965Q364-F1
#
_cell.length_a   1.000
_cell.length_b   1.000
_cell.length_c   1.000
_cell.angle_alpha   90.00
_cell.angle_beta   90.00
_cell.angle_gamma   90.00
#
_symmetry.space_group_name_H-M   'P 1'
#
loop_
_entity.id
_entity.type
_entity.pdbx_description
1 polymer ?
#
loop_
_entity_poly.entity_id
_entity_poly.type
_entity_poly.pdbx_seq_one_letter_code
_entity_poly.pdbx_strand_id
1 'polypeptide(L)'
;RKVVHMNKHPSCNSFIEIIRATFLISLLILSGCNFIRTAPSSTDSELPLMLEALEGKDPLILSEENEHLAPNRLVHLLREESSSLKGFILRRGIPDAVRVVDSSQDKSKVDLYYLSPDELFRIEQEKSVWVILGPTQIQRDFLLPLKRNIRKTISTQQREASIAPPLDAPSERFLSIEQIDSPNSLREEVLKLTRGSTIPIAERNEKGDVSHRVISRQENMLILALWYTFEKENAPRLARMNGKQISASLEPGELVQIPAYLVKNDRVLEAENASKIAALIHQ
;
A
#
# COMPACT_ATOMS: atom_id res chain seq x y z
N ARG A 1 62.85 29.80 -53.85
CA ARG A 1 63.00 28.33 -53.66
C ARG A 1 61.86 27.85 -52.75
N LYS A 2 60.86 27.14 -53.29
CA LYS A 2 59.75 26.57 -52.52
C LYS A 2 60.18 25.21 -51.97
N VAL A 3 60.18 25.07 -50.64
CA VAL A 3 60.42 23.78 -49.97
C VAL A 3 59.07 23.10 -49.82
N VAL A 4 58.88 21.99 -50.53
CA VAL A 4 57.68 21.15 -50.43
C VAL A 4 57.91 20.14 -49.32
N HIS A 5 57.18 20.28 -48.21
CA HIS A 5 57.15 19.27 -47.16
C HIS A 5 56.32 18.07 -47.64
N MET A 6 56.98 16.92 -47.83
CA MET A 6 56.29 15.65 -48.05
C MET A 6 55.74 15.13 -46.73
N ASN A 7 54.42 14.99 -46.66
CA ASN A 7 53.72 14.39 -45.52
C ASN A 7 54.01 12.89 -45.46
N LYS A 8 54.51 12.44 -44.30
CA LYS A 8 54.71 11.02 -44.00
C LYS A 8 53.34 10.33 -43.92
N HIS A 9 53.15 9.30 -44.73
CA HIS A 9 52.00 8.42 -44.64
C HIS A 9 52.01 7.69 -43.28
N PRO A 10 50.87 7.61 -42.58
CA PRO A 10 50.77 6.86 -41.35
C PRO A 10 51.01 5.38 -41.62
N SER A 11 51.84 4.77 -40.78
CA SER A 11 52.21 3.36 -40.87
C SER A 11 50.99 2.47 -40.61
N CYS A 12 50.93 1.36 -41.35
CA CYS A 12 49.81 0.40 -41.39
C CYS A 12 49.35 -0.10 -39.99
N ASN A 13 50.24 -0.06 -39.00
CA ASN A 13 49.93 -0.47 -37.62
C ASN A 13 48.93 0.45 -36.92
N SER A 14 48.86 1.73 -37.27
CA SER A 14 47.90 2.67 -36.66
C SER A 14 46.46 2.36 -37.05
N PHE A 15 46.23 1.73 -38.20
CA PHE A 15 44.88 1.43 -38.68
C PHE A 15 44.27 0.22 -37.97
N ILE A 16 45.11 -0.77 -37.62
CA ILE A 16 44.68 -1.98 -36.91
C ILE A 16 44.27 -1.66 -35.46
N GLU A 17 44.98 -0.74 -34.80
CA GLU A 17 44.64 -0.27 -33.44
C GLU A 17 43.29 0.45 -33.40
N ILE A 18 42.97 1.27 -34.42
CA ILE A 18 41.68 1.97 -34.51
C ILE A 18 40.52 0.98 -34.69
N ILE A 19 40.69 -0.06 -35.50
CA ILE A 19 39.66 -1.10 -35.71
C ILE A 19 39.42 -1.92 -34.44
N ARG A 20 40.47 -2.23 -33.67
CA ARG A 20 40.33 -2.95 -32.39
C ARG A 20 39.60 -2.11 -31.34
N ALA A 21 39.90 -0.81 -31.27
CA ALA A 21 39.25 0.10 -30.33
C ALA A 21 37.77 0.30 -30.64
N THR A 22 37.38 0.45 -31.91
CA THR A 22 35.98 0.59 -32.29
C THR A 22 35.18 -0.69 -32.04
N PHE A 23 35.77 -1.87 -32.29
CA PHE A 23 35.10 -3.15 -32.03
C PHE A 23 34.82 -3.38 -30.53
N LEU A 24 35.76 -3.02 -29.65
CA LEU A 24 35.58 -3.12 -28.20
C LEU A 24 34.50 -2.16 -27.67
N ILE A 25 34.42 -0.94 -28.21
CA ILE A 25 33.39 0.03 -27.81
C ILE A 25 32.00 -0.45 -28.27
N SER A 26 31.88 -1.00 -29.49
CA SER A 26 30.62 -1.60 -29.96
C SER A 26 30.19 -2.81 -29.12
N LEU A 27 31.14 -3.64 -28.66
CA LEU A 27 30.84 -4.77 -27.79
C LEU A 27 30.33 -4.33 -26.41
N LEU A 28 30.90 -3.26 -25.83
CA LEU A 28 30.47 -2.70 -24.55
C LEU A 28 29.07 -2.05 -24.63
N ILE A 29 28.73 -1.41 -25.74
CA ILE A 29 27.38 -0.83 -25.94
C ILE A 29 26.33 -1.94 -26.11
N LEU A 30 26.67 -3.06 -26.74
CA LEU A 30 25.76 -4.19 -26.91
C LEU A 30 25.58 -5.04 -25.63
N SER A 31 26.57 -5.07 -24.73
CA SER A 31 26.44 -5.76 -23.42
C SER A 31 25.72 -4.93 -22.34
N GLY A 32 25.53 -3.62 -22.55
CA GLY A 32 24.80 -2.74 -21.62
C GLY A 32 23.26 -2.83 -21.76
N CYS A 33 22.76 -3.38 -22.86
CA CYS A 33 21.34 -3.67 -23.05
C CYS A 33 21.01 -5.09 -22.57
N ASN A 34 21.42 -5.45 -21.35
CA ASN A 34 20.70 -6.48 -20.60
C ASN A 34 19.34 -5.89 -20.28
N PHE A 35 18.46 -6.04 -21.26
CA PHE A 35 17.03 -6.18 -21.14
C PHE A 35 16.76 -6.80 -19.77
N ILE A 36 16.38 -5.96 -18.81
CA ILE A 36 15.64 -6.41 -17.64
C ILE A 36 14.32 -6.88 -18.25
N ARG A 37 14.36 -8.12 -18.76
CA ARG A 37 13.21 -8.94 -19.04
C ARG A 37 12.70 -9.24 -17.64
N THR A 38 11.98 -8.27 -17.08
CA THR A 38 11.02 -8.55 -16.01
C THR A 38 10.26 -9.74 -16.55
N ALA A 39 10.43 -10.89 -15.91
CA ALA A 39 9.65 -12.07 -16.23
C ALA A 39 8.20 -11.58 -16.38
N PRO A 40 7.48 -11.90 -17.47
CA PRO A 40 6.06 -11.63 -17.52
C PRO A 40 5.50 -12.31 -16.27
N SER A 41 5.13 -11.50 -15.27
CA SER A 41 4.60 -12.02 -14.03
C SER A 41 3.35 -12.77 -14.44
N SER A 42 3.40 -14.09 -14.35
CA SER A 42 2.38 -15.05 -14.79
C SER A 42 1.10 -14.97 -13.97
N THR A 43 0.85 -13.85 -13.31
CA THR A 43 -0.48 -13.43 -12.93
C THR A 43 -1.10 -12.86 -14.19
N ASP A 44 -1.77 -13.73 -14.96
CA ASP A 44 -2.84 -13.29 -15.85
C ASP A 44 -3.64 -12.25 -15.07
N SER A 45 -3.60 -10.99 -15.52
CA SER A 45 -4.16 -9.88 -14.76
C SER A 45 -5.64 -10.19 -14.54
N GLU A 46 -6.02 -10.40 -13.28
CA GLU A 46 -7.41 -10.67 -12.86
C GLU A 46 -8.32 -9.48 -13.23
N LEU A 47 -7.72 -8.30 -13.44
CA LEU A 47 -8.39 -7.05 -13.72
C LEU A 47 -9.20 -7.06 -15.04
N PRO A 48 -8.65 -7.42 -16.22
CA PRO A 48 -9.41 -7.59 -17.46
C PRO A 48 -10.67 -8.45 -17.30
N LEU A 49 -10.55 -9.64 -16.69
CA LEU A 49 -11.68 -10.55 -16.48
C LEU A 49 -12.75 -9.94 -15.58
N MET A 50 -12.34 -9.21 -14.55
CA MET A 50 -13.27 -8.55 -13.65
C MET A 50 -13.91 -7.30 -14.27
N LEU A 51 -13.20 -6.55 -15.11
CA LEU A 51 -13.76 -5.44 -15.86
C LEU A 51 -14.85 -5.95 -16.81
N GLU A 52 -14.56 -7.00 -17.58
CA GLU A 52 -15.54 -7.65 -18.48
C GLU A 52 -16.76 -8.17 -17.70
N ALA A 53 -16.53 -8.85 -16.56
CA ALA A 53 -17.61 -9.40 -15.74
C ALA A 53 -18.51 -8.31 -15.10
N LEU A 54 -18.04 -7.08 -14.98
CA LEU A 54 -18.76 -5.97 -14.36
C LEU A 54 -19.27 -4.93 -15.37
N GLU A 55 -18.91 -5.06 -16.65
CA GLU A 55 -19.32 -4.15 -17.72
C GLU A 55 -20.85 -4.12 -17.88
N GLY A 56 -21.38 -2.91 -18.10
CA GLY A 56 -22.80 -2.69 -18.36
C GLY A 56 -23.71 -2.85 -17.14
N LYS A 57 -23.17 -3.20 -15.97
CA LYS A 57 -23.94 -3.24 -14.72
C LYS A 57 -24.21 -1.82 -14.22
N ASP A 58 -25.32 -1.66 -13.50
CA ASP A 58 -25.59 -0.46 -12.70
C ASP A 58 -24.46 -0.23 -11.67
N PRO A 59 -24.30 0.99 -11.14
CA PRO A 59 -23.28 1.26 -10.13
C PRO A 59 -23.36 0.28 -8.96
N LEU A 60 -22.23 -0.37 -8.72
CA LEU A 60 -22.05 -1.38 -7.70
C LEU A 60 -21.48 -0.74 -6.45
N ILE A 61 -22.17 -0.95 -5.35
CA ILE A 61 -21.88 -0.33 -4.06
C ILE A 61 -20.71 -1.07 -3.43
N LEU A 62 -19.74 -0.32 -2.91
CA LEU A 62 -18.67 -0.91 -2.10
C LEU A 62 -19.18 -1.15 -0.68
N SER A 63 -18.71 -2.24 -0.08
CA SER A 63 -19.01 -2.57 1.32
C SER A 63 -17.78 -2.35 2.18
N GLU A 64 -17.91 -1.67 3.31
CA GLU A 64 -16.81 -1.60 4.29
C GLU A 64 -16.61 -2.93 5.05
N GLU A 65 -17.64 -3.78 5.07
CA GLU A 65 -17.68 -5.01 5.88
C GLU A 65 -17.21 -6.25 5.12
N ASN A 66 -17.30 -6.25 3.78
CA ASN A 66 -16.95 -7.41 2.95
C ASN A 66 -15.99 -7.03 1.82
N GLU A 67 -14.70 -7.27 2.04
CA GLU A 67 -13.64 -7.01 1.07
C GLU A 67 -13.68 -7.91 -0.18
N HIS A 68 -14.36 -9.05 -0.11
CA HIS A 68 -14.43 -10.04 -1.20
C HIS A 68 -15.53 -9.73 -2.22
N LEU A 69 -16.32 -8.67 -2.02
CA LEU A 69 -17.28 -8.25 -3.03
C LEU A 69 -16.54 -7.83 -4.31
N ALA A 70 -17.05 -8.26 -5.46
CA ALA A 70 -16.49 -7.91 -6.77
C ALA A 70 -16.17 -6.41 -6.95
N PRO A 71 -17.04 -5.44 -6.58
CA PRO A 71 -16.68 -4.02 -6.65
C PRO A 71 -15.50 -3.61 -5.75
N ASN A 72 -15.38 -4.20 -4.55
CA ASN A 72 -14.26 -3.96 -3.66
C ASN A 72 -12.96 -4.51 -4.25
N ARG A 73 -13.02 -5.75 -4.75
CA ARG A 73 -11.89 -6.41 -5.41
C ARG A 73 -11.46 -5.63 -6.64
N LEU A 74 -12.39 -5.10 -7.43
CA LEU A 74 -12.09 -4.24 -8.58
C LEU A 74 -11.30 -3.00 -8.15
N VAL A 75 -11.76 -2.27 -7.14
CA VAL A 75 -11.06 -1.07 -6.66
C VAL A 75 -9.68 -1.44 -6.09
N HIS A 76 -9.54 -2.59 -5.44
CA HIS A 76 -8.25 -3.09 -4.99
C HIS A 76 -7.28 -3.33 -6.16
N LEU A 77 -7.71 -4.07 -7.19
CA LEU A 77 -6.86 -4.32 -8.36
C LEU A 77 -6.47 -3.04 -9.09
N LEU A 78 -7.41 -2.10 -9.25
CA LEU A 78 -7.14 -0.80 -9.86
C LEU A 78 -6.07 0.01 -9.09
N ARG A 79 -6.04 -0.10 -7.75
CA ARG A 79 -5.01 0.55 -6.92
C ARG A 79 -3.65 -0.09 -7.08
N GLU A 80 -3.59 -1.40 -7.20
CA GLU A 80 -2.31 -2.11 -7.33
C GLU A 80 -1.73 -1.97 -8.74
N GLU A 81 -2.59 -1.90 -9.77
CA GLU A 81 -2.16 -1.71 -11.17
C GLU A 81 -1.59 -0.31 -11.44
N SER A 82 -2.01 0.72 -10.68
CA SER A 82 -1.62 2.10 -10.95
C SER A 82 -1.27 2.89 -9.70
N SER A 83 -0.02 3.35 -9.63
CA SER A 83 0.46 4.24 -8.58
C SER A 83 -0.28 5.59 -8.53
N SER A 84 -0.77 6.09 -9.69
CA SER A 84 -1.57 7.32 -9.75
C SER A 84 -2.95 7.11 -9.09
N LEU A 85 -3.61 5.98 -9.39
CA LEU A 85 -4.88 5.60 -8.77
C LEU A 85 -4.71 5.31 -7.29
N LYS A 86 -3.65 4.60 -6.90
CA LYS A 86 -3.29 4.36 -5.50
C LYS A 86 -3.20 5.66 -4.72
N GLY A 87 -2.40 6.61 -5.20
CA GLY A 87 -2.23 7.91 -4.57
C GLY A 87 -3.52 8.74 -4.54
N PHE A 88 -4.33 8.65 -5.60
CA PHE A 88 -5.64 9.32 -5.66
C PHE A 88 -6.61 8.78 -4.61
N ILE A 89 -6.81 7.46 -4.56
CA ILE A 89 -7.73 6.81 -3.62
C ILE A 89 -7.25 7.00 -2.16
N LEU A 90 -5.93 6.94 -1.90
CA LEU A 90 -5.39 7.21 -0.55
C LEU A 90 -5.71 8.64 -0.07
N ARG A 91 -5.69 9.64 -0.97
CA ARG A 91 -5.98 11.03 -0.60
C ARG A 91 -7.47 11.34 -0.55
N ARG A 92 -8.25 10.81 -1.51
CA ARG A 92 -9.67 11.11 -1.66
C ARG A 92 -10.56 10.25 -0.76
N GLY A 93 -10.09 9.06 -0.41
CA GLY A 93 -10.90 8.00 0.20
C GLY A 93 -11.36 6.97 -0.83
N ILE A 94 -11.94 5.89 -0.31
CA ILE A 94 -12.56 4.82 -1.10
C ILE A 94 -13.88 5.37 -1.67
N PRO A 95 -14.20 5.14 -2.97
CA PRO A 95 -15.47 5.55 -3.53
C PRO A 95 -16.64 4.77 -2.91
N ASP A 96 -17.83 5.37 -2.86
CA ASP A 96 -19.04 4.71 -2.36
C ASP A 96 -19.58 3.65 -3.35
N ALA A 97 -19.37 3.88 -4.64
CA ALA A 97 -19.77 2.95 -5.70
C ALA A 97 -18.83 3.02 -6.91
N VAL A 98 -18.83 1.97 -7.71
CA VAL A 98 -18.11 1.90 -8.99
C VAL A 98 -18.99 1.37 -10.11
N ARG A 99 -18.73 1.81 -11.34
CA ARG A 99 -19.37 1.28 -12.55
C ARG A 99 -18.34 1.09 -13.65
N VAL A 100 -18.30 -0.09 -14.26
CA VAL A 100 -17.50 -0.32 -15.48
C VAL A 100 -18.34 0.11 -16.68
N VAL A 101 -17.88 1.14 -17.37
CA VAL A 101 -18.57 1.77 -18.52
C VAL A 101 -18.17 1.11 -19.83
N ASP A 102 -16.90 0.72 -19.96
CA ASP A 102 -16.31 0.09 -21.14
C ASP A 102 -15.18 -0.81 -20.66
N SER A 103 -15.09 -2.04 -21.17
CA SER A 103 -14.04 -3.02 -20.84
C SER A 103 -13.19 -3.45 -22.03
N SER A 104 -13.21 -2.70 -23.13
CA SER A 104 -12.45 -3.05 -24.33
C SER A 104 -10.94 -3.21 -24.07
N GLN A 105 -10.30 -4.14 -24.79
CA GLN A 105 -8.90 -4.57 -24.57
C GLN A 105 -7.88 -3.42 -24.47
N ASP A 106 -8.11 -2.34 -25.21
CA ASP A 106 -7.20 -1.18 -25.25
C ASP A 106 -7.72 0.05 -24.50
N LYS A 107 -8.99 0.02 -24.05
CA LYS A 107 -9.68 1.16 -23.43
C LYS A 107 -10.69 0.67 -22.40
N SER A 108 -10.24 0.63 -21.15
CA SER A 108 -11.14 0.42 -20.02
C SER A 108 -11.57 1.76 -19.43
N LYS A 109 -12.87 1.89 -19.13
CA LYS A 109 -13.46 3.07 -18.49
C LYS A 109 -14.22 2.68 -17.25
N VAL A 110 -13.85 3.26 -16.11
CA VAL A 110 -14.51 3.02 -14.83
C VAL A 110 -14.93 4.36 -14.22
N ASP A 111 -16.19 4.44 -13.81
CA ASP A 111 -16.74 5.57 -13.09
C ASP A 111 -16.66 5.29 -11.57
N LEU A 112 -16.00 6.18 -10.82
CA LEU A 112 -15.88 6.16 -9.36
C LEU A 112 -16.83 7.21 -8.76
N TYR A 113 -17.78 6.78 -7.93
CA TYR A 113 -18.79 7.66 -7.34
C TYR A 113 -18.45 8.00 -5.89
N TYR A 114 -18.40 9.30 -5.59
CA TYR A 114 -18.22 9.87 -4.25
C TYR A 114 -19.46 10.68 -3.88
N LEU A 115 -20.41 10.07 -3.19
CA LEU A 115 -21.74 10.59 -2.88
C LEU A 115 -21.76 11.63 -1.77
N SER A 116 -20.62 11.82 -1.11
CA SER A 116 -20.35 12.95 -0.22
C SER A 116 -18.98 13.50 -0.62
N PRO A 117 -18.90 14.23 -1.76
CA PRO A 117 -19.75 15.41 -2.01
C PRO A 117 -20.55 15.44 -3.33
N ASP A 118 -21.10 14.32 -3.81
CA ASP A 118 -21.85 14.21 -5.08
C ASP A 118 -20.99 14.35 -6.34
N GLU A 119 -19.78 13.82 -6.26
CA GLU A 119 -18.78 13.85 -7.33
C GLU A 119 -18.62 12.50 -8.02
N LEU A 120 -18.38 12.57 -9.33
CA LEU A 120 -18.01 11.47 -10.20
C LEU A 120 -16.60 11.73 -10.73
N PHE A 121 -15.74 10.72 -10.60
CA PHE A 121 -14.46 10.67 -11.32
C PHE A 121 -14.52 9.55 -12.34
N ARG A 122 -14.08 9.81 -13.56
CA ARG A 122 -13.90 8.77 -14.57
C ARG A 122 -12.44 8.44 -14.68
N ILE A 123 -12.10 7.16 -14.57
CA ILE A 123 -10.76 6.68 -14.85
C ILE A 123 -10.78 5.97 -16.20
N GLU A 124 -9.86 6.36 -17.08
CA GLU A 124 -9.71 5.77 -18.41
C GLU A 124 -8.31 5.17 -18.54
N GLN A 125 -8.22 3.95 -19.04
CA GLN A 125 -6.94 3.33 -19.38
C GLN A 125 -6.57 3.71 -20.81
N GLU A 126 -5.41 4.37 -20.97
CA GLU A 126 -4.82 4.66 -22.27
C GLU A 126 -3.49 3.91 -22.39
N LYS A 127 -3.47 2.88 -23.24
CA LYS A 127 -2.34 1.93 -23.42
C LYS A 127 -2.05 1.16 -22.12
N SER A 128 -1.31 1.76 -21.21
CA SER A 128 -0.91 1.16 -19.92
C SER A 128 -0.92 2.18 -18.79
N VAL A 129 -1.50 3.37 -19.02
CA VAL A 129 -1.57 4.44 -18.02
C VAL A 129 -3.03 4.71 -17.72
N TRP A 130 -3.35 4.71 -16.43
CA TRP A 130 -4.67 5.13 -15.95
C TRP A 130 -4.70 6.64 -15.76
N VAL A 131 -5.59 7.29 -16.50
CA VAL A 131 -5.84 8.73 -16.47
C VAL A 131 -7.10 8.99 -15.65
N ILE A 132 -7.05 9.96 -14.75
CA ILE A 132 -8.17 10.34 -13.88
C ILE A 132 -8.78 11.63 -14.42
N LEU A 133 -10.07 11.59 -14.73
CA LEU A 133 -10.86 12.71 -15.23
C LEU A 133 -11.91 13.10 -14.19
N GLY A 134 -12.01 14.39 -13.87
CA GLY A 134 -12.98 14.93 -12.93
C GLY A 134 -12.40 15.96 -11.95
N PRO A 135 -13.17 16.36 -10.92
CA PRO A 135 -14.53 15.89 -10.61
C PRO A 135 -15.58 16.37 -11.61
N THR A 136 -16.62 15.56 -11.82
CA THR A 136 -17.87 15.96 -12.50
C THR A 136 -19.03 15.81 -11.51
N GLN A 137 -20.03 16.68 -11.58
CA GLN A 137 -21.19 16.58 -10.68
C GLN A 137 -22.11 15.43 -11.12
N ILE A 138 -22.53 14.59 -10.17
CA ILE A 138 -23.50 13.51 -10.43
C ILE A 138 -24.87 14.13 -10.72
N GLN A 139 -25.51 13.74 -11.82
CA GLN A 139 -26.86 14.20 -12.14
C GLN A 139 -27.84 13.80 -11.03
N ARG A 140 -28.66 14.75 -10.57
CA ARG A 140 -29.54 14.58 -9.41
C ARG A 140 -30.50 13.39 -9.57
N ASP A 141 -31.02 13.19 -10.78
CA ASP A 141 -31.96 12.12 -11.09
C ASP A 141 -31.33 10.73 -10.96
N PHE A 142 -30.01 10.64 -11.17
CA PHE A 142 -29.23 9.42 -10.97
C PHE A 142 -28.78 9.24 -9.51
N LEU A 143 -28.47 10.35 -8.84
CA LEU A 143 -27.94 10.36 -7.47
C LEU A 143 -28.95 9.84 -6.44
N LEU A 144 -30.22 10.23 -6.56
CA LEU A 144 -31.25 9.88 -5.57
C LEU A 144 -31.54 8.37 -5.51
N PRO A 145 -31.74 7.66 -6.64
CA PRO A 145 -31.82 6.20 -6.65
C PRO A 145 -30.58 5.54 -6.05
N LEU A 146 -29.38 6.01 -6.41
CA LEU A 146 -28.12 5.42 -5.94
C LEU A 146 -27.96 5.54 -4.41
N LYS A 147 -28.18 6.73 -3.84
CA LYS A 147 -28.17 6.94 -2.38
C LYS A 147 -29.21 6.07 -1.67
N ARG A 148 -30.38 5.87 -2.28
CA ARG A 148 -31.43 4.99 -1.72
C ARG A 148 -30.99 3.53 -1.72
N ASN A 149 -30.37 3.06 -2.80
CA ASN A 149 -29.89 1.69 -2.90
C ASN A 149 -28.80 1.41 -1.87
N ILE A 150 -27.87 2.35 -1.66
CA ILE A 150 -26.81 2.22 -0.64
C ILE A 150 -27.38 2.06 0.76
N ARG A 151 -28.32 2.91 1.16
CA ARG A 151 -28.96 2.79 2.48
C ARG A 151 -29.66 1.45 2.65
N LYS A 152 -30.30 0.93 1.59
CA LYS A 152 -30.93 -0.39 1.61
C LYS A 152 -29.88 -1.49 1.79
N THR A 153 -28.82 -1.49 0.98
CA THR A 153 -27.75 -2.50 1.05
C THR A 153 -27.10 -2.53 2.44
N ILE A 154 -26.74 -1.36 3.00
CA ILE A 154 -26.17 -1.27 4.35
C ILE A 154 -27.14 -1.81 5.39
N SER A 155 -28.43 -1.45 5.31
CA SER A 155 -29.43 -1.95 6.26
C SER A 155 -29.66 -3.47 6.17
N THR A 156 -29.53 -4.05 4.97
CA THR A 156 -29.63 -5.51 4.78
C THR A 156 -28.40 -6.21 5.35
N GLN A 157 -27.20 -5.71 5.07
CA GLN A 157 -25.94 -6.26 5.60
C GLN A 157 -25.93 -6.24 7.13
N GLN A 158 -26.32 -5.11 7.74
CA GLN A 158 -26.43 -5.00 9.20
C GLN A 158 -27.46 -5.98 9.80
N ARG A 159 -28.58 -6.22 9.09
CA ARG A 159 -29.59 -7.20 9.52
C ARG A 159 -29.06 -8.62 9.43
N GLU A 160 -28.42 -8.99 8.34
CA GLU A 160 -27.82 -10.32 8.17
C GLU A 160 -26.73 -10.58 9.22
N ALA A 161 -25.89 -9.58 9.51
CA ALA A 161 -24.91 -9.63 10.59
C ALA A 161 -25.55 -9.81 11.99
N SER A 162 -26.76 -9.27 12.20
CA SER A 162 -27.50 -9.41 13.47
C SER A 162 -28.28 -10.72 13.61
N ILE A 163 -28.60 -11.39 12.50
CA ILE A 163 -29.35 -12.66 12.47
C ILE A 163 -28.40 -13.86 12.51
N ALA A 164 -27.14 -13.68 12.10
CA ALA A 164 -26.11 -14.68 12.34
C ALA A 164 -26.13 -15.05 13.82
N PRO A 165 -26.39 -16.33 14.18
CA PRO A 165 -26.45 -16.73 15.57
C PRO A 165 -25.16 -16.26 16.27
N PRO A 166 -25.23 -15.82 17.53
CA PRO A 166 -24.02 -15.56 18.29
C PRO A 166 -23.18 -16.82 18.12
N LEU A 167 -21.99 -16.68 17.52
CA LEU A 167 -21.04 -17.78 17.49
C LEU A 167 -20.78 -18.11 18.96
N ASP A 168 -21.45 -19.16 19.44
CA ASP A 168 -21.28 -19.69 20.79
C ASP A 168 -19.86 -20.25 20.89
N ALA A 169 -18.90 -19.36 21.16
CA ALA A 169 -17.61 -19.55 21.80
C ALA A 169 -16.69 -18.39 21.37
N PRO A 170 -15.86 -17.85 22.30
CA PRO A 170 -14.80 -16.94 21.93
C PRO A 170 -13.74 -17.75 21.16
N SER A 171 -13.92 -17.92 19.85
CA SER A 171 -12.75 -18.03 18.99
C SER A 171 -12.14 -16.64 19.01
N GLU A 172 -11.11 -16.47 19.81
CA GLU A 172 -10.19 -15.35 19.68
C GLU A 172 -9.76 -15.30 18.20
N ARG A 173 -10.47 -14.51 17.40
CA ARG A 173 -10.01 -14.10 16.07
C ARG A 173 -8.90 -13.09 16.32
N PHE A 174 -7.80 -13.58 16.88
CA PHE A 174 -6.51 -12.96 16.64
C PHE A 174 -6.39 -12.90 15.12
N LEU A 175 -6.11 -11.71 14.60
CA LEU A 175 -5.57 -11.58 13.27
C LEU A 175 -4.42 -12.58 13.17
N SER A 176 -4.61 -13.63 12.38
CA SER A 176 -3.51 -14.54 12.05
C SER A 176 -2.41 -13.63 11.51
N ILE A 177 -1.23 -13.65 12.14
CA ILE A 177 -0.06 -12.82 11.75
C ILE A 177 0.27 -13.00 10.25
N GLU A 178 -0.22 -14.09 9.65
CA GLU A 178 -0.14 -14.43 8.23
C GLU A 178 -1.04 -13.58 7.30
N GLN A 179 -2.03 -12.82 7.80
CA GLN A 179 -2.89 -11.92 6.99
C GLN A 179 -2.47 -10.45 7.04
N ILE A 180 -1.35 -10.13 7.72
CA ILE A 180 -0.74 -8.81 7.62
C ILE A 180 0.15 -8.83 6.37
N ASP A 181 -0.47 -8.68 5.21
CA ASP A 181 0.20 -8.79 3.90
C ASP A 181 1.22 -7.66 3.67
N SER A 182 1.22 -6.62 4.52
CA SER A 182 2.21 -5.55 4.46
C SER A 182 2.42 -4.87 5.83
N PRO A 183 3.67 -4.68 6.27
CA PRO A 183 4.02 -3.84 7.43
C PRO A 183 3.42 -2.42 7.40
N ASN A 184 2.92 -1.97 6.26
CA ASN A 184 2.34 -0.64 6.06
C ASN A 184 0.88 -0.50 6.52
N SER A 185 0.06 -1.56 6.59
CA SER A 185 -1.36 -1.45 6.99
C SER A 185 -1.51 -1.20 8.49
N LEU A 186 -0.83 -2.02 9.31
CA LEU A 186 -0.73 -1.86 10.77
C LEU A 186 -0.21 -0.48 11.18
N ARG A 187 0.65 0.10 10.33
CA ARG A 187 1.29 1.40 10.55
C ARG A 187 0.34 2.57 10.37
N GLU A 188 -0.56 2.54 9.37
CA GLU A 188 -1.56 3.59 9.20
C GLU A 188 -2.57 3.63 10.34
N GLU A 189 -2.89 2.48 10.91
CA GLU A 189 -3.81 2.37 12.05
C GLU A 189 -3.21 2.94 13.34
N VAL A 190 -1.93 2.64 13.62
CA VAL A 190 -1.17 3.26 14.74
C VAL A 190 -1.06 4.78 14.58
N LEU A 191 -0.88 5.30 13.36
CA LEU A 191 -0.83 6.74 13.09
C LEU A 191 -2.17 7.44 13.32
N LYS A 192 -3.30 6.77 13.04
CA LYS A 192 -4.63 7.31 13.36
C LYS A 192 -4.86 7.38 14.87
N LEU A 193 -4.40 6.37 15.60
CA LEU A 193 -4.55 6.30 17.06
C LEU A 193 -3.69 7.31 17.82
N THR A 194 -2.56 7.72 17.23
CA THR A 194 -1.62 8.66 17.86
C THR A 194 -1.93 10.13 17.61
N ARG A 195 -2.73 10.46 16.58
CA ARG A 195 -3.19 11.84 16.31
C ARG A 195 -4.28 12.25 17.31
N GLY A 196 -3.87 12.71 18.49
CA GLY A 196 -4.76 13.31 19.48
C GLY A 196 -4.40 13.01 20.93
N SER A 197 -3.49 12.06 21.19
CA SER A 197 -3.00 11.80 22.54
C SER A 197 -1.94 12.82 22.94
N THR A 198 -2.18 13.54 24.04
CA THR A 198 -1.17 14.41 24.68
C THR A 198 -0.24 13.64 25.62
N ILE A 199 -0.50 12.35 25.83
CA ILE A 199 0.30 11.50 26.71
C ILE A 199 1.46 10.92 25.87
N PRO A 200 2.72 11.06 26.32
CA PRO A 200 3.85 10.44 25.64
C PRO A 200 3.64 8.92 25.57
N ILE A 201 3.78 8.40 24.35
CA ILE A 201 3.56 6.98 24.03
C ILE A 201 4.65 6.09 24.66
N ALA A 202 5.83 6.67 24.87
CA ALA A 202 6.99 5.99 25.37
C ALA A 202 7.84 6.95 26.20
N GLU A 203 8.31 6.50 27.36
CA GLU A 203 9.17 7.26 28.26
C GLU A 203 10.41 6.42 28.62
N ARG A 204 11.58 7.04 28.75
CA ARG A 204 12.77 6.36 29.28
C ARG A 204 12.87 6.52 30.79
N ASN A 205 13.25 5.45 31.48
CA ASN A 205 13.64 5.50 32.88
C ASN A 205 15.12 5.90 33.04
N GLU A 206 15.57 6.06 34.29
CA GLU A 206 16.97 6.39 34.63
C GLU A 206 17.99 5.34 34.15
N LYS A 207 17.56 4.09 33.94
CA LYS A 207 18.38 2.98 33.43
C LYS A 207 18.45 2.96 31.90
N GLY A 208 17.68 3.82 31.24
CA GLY A 208 17.54 3.88 29.79
C GLY A 208 16.53 2.89 29.21
N ASP A 209 15.83 2.09 30.03
CA ASP A 209 14.75 1.23 29.56
C ASP A 209 13.56 2.08 29.14
N VAL A 210 12.80 1.60 28.16
CA VAL A 210 11.63 2.29 27.61
C VAL A 210 10.36 1.70 28.20
N SER A 211 9.53 2.55 28.80
CA SER A 211 8.17 2.26 29.22
C SER A 211 7.20 2.70 28.12
N HIS A 212 6.69 1.75 27.35
CA HIS A 212 5.68 2.00 26.33
C HIS A 212 4.28 1.89 26.93
N ARG A 213 3.44 2.90 26.70
CA ARG A 213 2.02 2.87 27.04
C ARG A 213 1.21 2.39 25.85
N VAL A 214 0.52 1.27 26.03
CA VAL A 214 -0.38 0.68 25.05
C VAL A 214 -1.52 1.65 24.75
N ILE A 215 -1.78 1.91 23.48
CA ILE A 215 -2.79 2.83 22.98
C ILE A 215 -4.00 2.05 22.44
N SER A 216 -3.78 0.84 21.92
CA SER A 216 -4.82 0.05 21.25
C SER A 216 -4.78 -1.43 21.59
N ARG A 217 -5.96 -2.07 21.59
CA ARG A 217 -6.11 -3.52 21.75
C ARG A 217 -5.50 -4.34 20.61
N GLN A 218 -5.17 -3.71 19.49
CA GLN A 218 -4.48 -4.40 18.40
C GLN A 218 -2.98 -4.56 18.68
N GLU A 219 -2.43 -3.83 19.66
CA GLU A 219 -1.03 -3.98 20.03
C GLU A 219 -0.80 -5.29 20.77
N ASN A 220 0.31 -5.95 20.42
CA ASN A 220 0.79 -7.16 21.04
C ASN A 220 2.32 -7.13 21.11
N MET A 221 2.91 -8.12 21.78
CA MET A 221 4.36 -8.17 21.98
C MET A 221 5.17 -8.25 20.68
N LEU A 222 4.58 -8.78 19.61
CA LEU A 222 5.22 -8.85 18.30
C LEU A 222 5.34 -7.48 17.64
N ILE A 223 4.27 -6.69 17.66
CA ILE A 223 4.26 -5.31 17.15
C ILE A 223 5.27 -4.46 17.92
N LEU A 224 5.27 -4.55 19.25
CA LEU A 224 6.21 -3.79 20.08
C LEU A 224 7.67 -4.22 19.85
N ALA A 225 7.94 -5.51 19.70
CA ALA A 225 9.28 -5.99 19.35
C ALA A 225 9.77 -5.39 18.03
N LEU A 226 8.94 -5.40 16.99
CA LEU A 226 9.29 -4.82 15.70
C LEU A 226 9.51 -3.30 15.79
N TRP A 227 8.66 -2.60 16.54
CA TRP A 227 8.70 -1.14 16.63
C TRP A 227 9.98 -0.62 17.29
N TYR A 228 10.37 -1.22 18.42
CA TYR A 228 11.49 -0.75 19.23
C TYR A 228 12.83 -1.41 18.88
N THR A 229 12.80 -2.67 18.43
CA THR A 229 14.01 -3.50 18.26
C THR A 229 14.31 -3.82 16.79
N PHE A 230 13.38 -3.53 15.87
CA PHE A 230 13.40 -3.94 14.44
C PHE A 230 13.46 -5.46 14.20
N GLU A 231 13.29 -6.27 15.24
CA GLU A 231 13.43 -7.73 15.19
C GLU A 231 12.24 -8.39 15.91
N LYS A 232 11.41 -9.12 15.16
CA LYS A 232 10.24 -9.82 15.72
C LYS A 232 10.65 -10.96 16.66
N GLU A 233 11.87 -11.48 16.50
CA GLU A 233 12.48 -12.55 17.29
C GLU A 233 12.66 -12.15 18.76
N ASN A 234 12.63 -10.85 19.07
CA ASN A 234 12.68 -10.34 20.44
C ASN A 234 11.34 -10.42 21.18
N ALA A 235 10.22 -10.70 20.50
CA ALA A 235 8.89 -10.74 21.10
C ALA A 235 8.74 -11.77 22.24
N PRO A 236 9.22 -13.04 22.12
CA PRO A 236 9.18 -14.00 23.23
C PRO A 236 9.95 -13.56 24.47
N ARG A 237 11.03 -12.78 24.27
CA ARG A 237 11.82 -12.22 25.37
C ARG A 237 11.07 -11.09 26.05
N LEU A 238 10.51 -10.15 25.29
CA LEU A 238 9.68 -9.06 25.82
C LEU A 238 8.45 -9.60 26.56
N ALA A 239 7.77 -10.58 25.99
CA ALA A 239 6.59 -11.23 26.58
C ALA A 239 6.91 -11.83 27.96
N ARG A 240 8.03 -12.57 28.08
CA ARG A 240 8.49 -13.13 29.36
C ARG A 240 8.82 -12.05 30.40
N MET A 241 9.49 -10.97 29.99
CA MET A 241 9.85 -9.88 30.91
C MET A 241 8.63 -9.10 31.42
N ASN A 242 7.56 -9.05 30.62
CA ASN A 242 6.33 -8.34 30.98
C ASN A 242 5.23 -9.27 31.53
N GLY A 243 5.49 -10.58 31.69
CA GLY A 243 4.50 -11.54 32.18
C GLY A 243 3.30 -11.72 31.24
N LYS A 244 3.51 -11.60 29.92
CA LYS A 244 2.47 -11.69 28.89
C LYS A 244 2.70 -12.87 27.96
N GLN A 245 1.64 -13.30 27.27
CA GLN A 245 1.78 -14.20 26.13
C GLN A 245 2.15 -13.39 24.88
N ILE A 246 2.83 -14.01 23.91
CA ILE A 246 3.32 -13.33 22.71
C ILE A 246 2.17 -12.80 21.86
N SER A 247 1.12 -13.62 21.68
CA SER A 247 -0.06 -13.32 20.88
C SER A 247 -1.14 -12.57 21.64
N ALA A 248 -1.07 -12.49 22.97
CA ALA A 248 -2.12 -11.84 23.76
C ALA A 248 -2.24 -10.36 23.38
N SER A 249 -3.49 -9.92 23.19
CA SER A 249 -3.84 -8.52 23.07
C SER A 249 -3.46 -7.79 24.36
N LEU A 250 -2.91 -6.59 24.22
CA LEU A 250 -2.59 -5.72 25.34
C LEU A 250 -3.75 -4.77 25.62
N GLU A 251 -4.02 -4.46 26.88
CA GLU A 251 -5.10 -3.52 27.22
C GLU A 251 -4.63 -2.07 27.07
N PRO A 252 -5.41 -1.18 26.44
CA PRO A 252 -5.09 0.24 26.36
C PRO A 252 -4.82 0.84 27.75
N GLY A 253 -3.72 1.58 27.85
CA GLY A 253 -3.20 2.17 29.09
C GLY A 253 -2.18 1.31 29.82
N GLU A 254 -2.05 0.02 29.47
CA GLU A 254 -1.03 -0.88 30.01
C GLU A 254 0.39 -0.39 29.71
N LEU A 255 1.32 -0.63 30.64
CA LEU A 255 2.73 -0.30 30.47
C LEU A 255 3.54 -1.55 30.13
N VAL A 256 4.26 -1.49 29.01
CA VAL A 256 5.19 -2.52 28.57
C VAL A 256 6.62 -2.00 28.68
N GLN A 257 7.46 -2.73 29.40
CA GLN A 257 8.87 -2.44 29.57
C GLN A 257 9.70 -3.06 28.44
N ILE A 258 10.52 -2.23 27.79
CA ILE A 258 11.48 -2.62 26.76
C ILE A 258 12.89 -2.27 27.25
N PRO A 259 13.73 -3.27 27.56
CA PRO A 259 15.07 -3.01 28.08
C PRO A 259 15.93 -2.18 27.14
N ALA A 260 16.75 -1.29 27.71
CA ALA A 260 17.60 -0.36 26.96
C ALA A 260 18.44 -1.05 25.88
N TYR A 261 19.01 -2.22 26.19
CA TYR A 261 19.88 -2.97 25.29
C TYR A 261 19.15 -3.62 24.09
N LEU A 262 17.81 -3.68 24.09
CA LEU A 262 17.01 -4.14 22.95
C LEU A 262 16.53 -2.99 22.07
N VAL A 263 16.51 -1.77 22.59
CA VAL A 263 16.03 -0.60 21.84
C VAL A 263 17.05 -0.25 20.76
N LYS A 264 16.67 -0.42 19.50
CA LYS A 264 17.43 0.01 18.33
C LYS A 264 16.83 1.25 17.68
N ASN A 265 15.57 1.54 17.97
CA ASN A 265 14.83 2.66 17.41
C ASN A 265 14.63 3.78 18.43
N ASP A 266 15.69 4.54 18.70
CA ASP A 266 15.64 5.67 19.65
C ASP A 266 14.67 6.77 19.21
N ARG A 267 14.37 6.83 17.91
CA ARG A 267 13.48 7.83 17.33
C ARG A 267 12.02 7.67 17.76
N VAL A 268 11.59 6.50 18.26
CA VAL A 268 10.20 6.29 18.74
C VAL A 268 9.87 7.15 19.96
N LEU A 269 10.89 7.61 20.68
CA LEU A 269 10.76 8.39 21.91
C LEU A 269 10.51 9.88 21.65
N GLU A 270 10.80 10.36 20.44
CA GLU A 270 10.49 11.72 20.04
C GLU A 270 9.07 11.73 19.46
N ALA A 271 8.14 12.42 20.12
CA ALA A 271 6.73 12.55 19.68
C ALA A 271 6.61 13.03 18.22
N GLU A 272 7.61 13.77 17.73
CA GLU A 272 7.70 14.29 16.37
C GLU A 272 8.22 13.26 15.34
N ASN A 273 8.85 12.17 15.78
CA ASN A 273 9.48 11.17 14.91
C ASN A 273 8.62 9.94 14.64
N ALA A 274 7.59 9.66 15.44
CA ALA A 274 6.62 8.62 15.10
C ALA A 274 6.03 8.84 13.69
N SER A 275 5.81 10.10 13.31
CA SER A 275 5.36 10.55 11.98
C SER A 275 6.48 10.60 10.92
N LYS A 276 7.76 10.80 11.27
CA LYS A 276 8.92 10.81 10.33
C LYS A 276 9.51 9.42 10.07
N ILE A 277 9.55 8.54 11.06
CA ILE A 277 9.77 7.10 10.87
C ILE A 277 8.65 6.53 10.01
N ALA A 278 7.42 7.06 10.17
CA ALA A 278 6.31 6.81 9.27
C ALA A 278 6.49 7.34 7.83
N ALA A 279 7.47 8.19 7.54
CA ALA A 279 7.82 8.61 6.18
C ALA A 279 9.04 7.87 5.60
N LEU A 280 10.02 7.51 6.45
CA LEU A 280 11.28 6.87 6.02
C LEU A 280 11.16 5.39 5.63
N ILE A 281 10.12 4.68 6.07
CA ILE A 281 9.85 3.27 5.66
C ILE A 281 8.92 3.23 4.42
N HIS A 282 8.77 4.35 3.70
CA HIS A 282 8.08 4.43 2.39
C HIS A 282 9.04 4.74 1.22
N GLN A 283 10.35 4.77 1.47
CA GLN A 283 11.41 4.68 0.46
C GLN A 283 11.93 3.24 0.44
#